data_AF-A0A944DVM9-F1
#
_entry.id   AF-A0A944DVM9-F1
#
_cell.length_a   1.000
_cell.length_b   1.000
_cell.length_c   1.000
_cell.angle_alpha   90.00
_cell.angle_beta   90.00
_cell.angle_gamma   90.00
#
_symmetry.space_group_name_H-M   'P 1'
#
loop_
_entity.id
_entity.type
_entity.pdbx_description
1 polymer ?
#
loop_
_entity_poly.entity_id
_entity_poly.type
_entity_poly.pdbx_seq_one_letter_code
_entity_poly.pdbx_strand_id
1 'polypeptide(L)'
;MDSITWLRPEFKGREDELVNLAAGADLVGVTRSAVSNWAKRHANFPRIALLTGIGDRRMKYVPRDEFIAFALTQLNKKRTPARKPASRRPTTRLRADEIAHSERQIARLIELEARQATALANTRQALRKHRERLKRARRGLAAEVDAVHRLEHTEETSRADPTAPADGDVAG
;
A
#
# COMPACT_ATOMS: atom_id res chain seq x y z
N MET A 1 -7.47 -5.59 7.05
CA MET A 1 -7.38 -4.40 7.93
C MET A 1 -8.11 -3.27 7.25
N ASP A 2 -9.21 -2.82 7.82
CA ASP A 2 -9.96 -1.69 7.28
C ASP A 2 -9.13 -0.41 7.41
N SER A 3 -8.79 0.19 6.28
CA SER A 3 -8.06 1.45 6.26
C SER A 3 -9.06 2.57 6.57
N ILE A 4 -8.92 3.17 7.75
CA ILE A 4 -9.67 4.35 8.18
C ILE A 4 -8.80 5.58 7.91
N THR A 5 -9.32 6.55 7.17
CA THR A 5 -8.63 7.80 6.87
C THR A 5 -9.54 8.97 7.22
N TRP A 6 -9.12 9.75 8.22
CA TRP A 6 -9.78 10.98 8.62
C TRP A 6 -9.31 12.14 7.75
N LEU A 7 -10.25 12.81 7.08
CA LEU A 7 -9.98 14.00 6.28
C LEU A 7 -10.33 15.29 7.04
N ARG A 8 -11.21 15.19 8.04
CA ARG A 8 -11.61 16.28 8.94
C ARG A 8 -11.42 15.82 10.39
N PRO A 9 -10.29 16.15 11.04
CA PRO A 9 -9.95 15.63 12.36
C PRO A 9 -10.91 16.08 13.47
N GLU A 10 -11.66 17.17 13.26
CA GLU A 10 -12.65 17.68 14.22
C GLU A 10 -13.85 16.73 14.45
N PHE A 11 -14.04 15.72 13.59
CA PHE A 11 -15.06 14.68 13.72
C PHE A 11 -14.52 13.36 14.31
N LYS A 12 -13.24 13.29 14.68
CA LYS A 12 -12.67 12.09 15.29
C LYS A 12 -13.27 11.89 16.69
N GLY A 13 -13.90 10.74 16.94
CA GLY A 13 -14.65 10.49 18.19
C GLY A 13 -16.08 11.05 18.20
N ARG A 14 -16.57 11.56 17.06
CA ARG A 14 -17.96 12.01 16.82
C ARG A 14 -18.51 11.30 15.57
N GLU A 15 -18.27 9.99 15.48
CA GLU A 15 -18.64 9.17 14.33
C GLU A 15 -20.16 9.13 14.09
N ASP A 16 -20.96 9.31 15.15
CA ASP A 16 -22.42 9.35 15.17
C ASP A 16 -23.00 10.57 14.42
N GLU A 17 -22.22 11.65 14.32
CA GLU A 17 -22.59 12.84 13.54
C GLU A 17 -22.30 12.69 12.05
N LEU A 18 -21.66 11.59 11.64
CA LEU A 18 -21.33 11.33 10.26
C LEU A 18 -22.36 10.41 9.60
N VAL A 19 -22.69 10.72 8.36
CA VAL A 19 -23.57 9.88 7.54
C VAL A 19 -22.84 9.43 6.29
N ASN A 20 -22.96 8.14 5.94
CA ASN A 20 -22.49 7.68 4.64
C ASN A 20 -23.43 8.18 3.54
N LEU A 21 -22.93 8.31 2.30
CA LEU A 21 -23.72 8.89 1.22
C LEU A 21 -24.98 8.10 0.85
N ALA A 22 -25.05 6.79 1.16
CA ALA A 22 -26.23 5.98 0.88
C ALA A 22 -27.33 6.25 1.92
N ALA A 23 -27.00 6.15 3.20
CA ALA A 23 -27.89 6.49 4.31
C ALA A 23 -28.34 7.95 4.26
N GLY A 24 -27.46 8.87 3.84
CA GLY A 24 -27.83 10.27 3.60
C GLY A 24 -28.87 10.42 2.50
N ALA A 25 -28.77 9.64 1.42
CA ALA A 25 -29.76 9.64 0.35
C ALA A 25 -31.14 9.18 0.85
N ASP A 26 -31.16 8.10 1.63
CA ASP A 26 -32.38 7.56 2.24
C ASP A 26 -33.01 8.59 3.20
N LEU A 27 -32.19 9.27 4.01
CA LEU A 27 -32.64 10.29 4.97
C LEU A 27 -33.37 11.46 4.32
N VAL A 28 -32.97 11.87 3.11
CA VAL A 28 -33.57 13.02 2.39
C VAL A 28 -34.53 12.59 1.27
N GLY A 29 -34.83 11.29 1.14
CA GLY A 29 -35.78 10.76 0.17
C GLY A 29 -35.33 10.85 -1.29
N VAL A 30 -34.02 10.75 -1.56
CA VAL A 30 -33.47 10.77 -2.92
C VAL A 30 -32.65 9.52 -3.21
N THR A 31 -32.35 9.28 -4.49
CA THR A 31 -31.54 8.12 -4.87
C THR A 31 -30.05 8.36 -4.57
N ARG A 32 -29.31 7.28 -4.30
CA ARG A 32 -27.85 7.31 -4.14
C ARG A 32 -27.13 7.95 -5.33
N SER A 33 -27.63 7.75 -6.56
CA SER A 33 -27.06 8.36 -7.77
C SER A 33 -27.29 9.86 -7.82
N ALA A 34 -28.40 10.38 -7.29
CA ALA A 34 -28.64 11.81 -7.16
C ALA A 34 -27.61 12.46 -6.22
N VAL A 35 -27.36 11.86 -5.04
CA VAL A 35 -26.33 12.34 -4.11
C VAL A 35 -24.92 12.31 -4.73
N SER A 36 -24.60 11.22 -5.44
CA SER A 36 -23.32 11.12 -6.16
C SER A 36 -23.16 12.22 -7.21
N ASN A 37 -24.23 12.53 -7.95
CA ASN A 37 -24.25 13.62 -8.91
C ASN A 37 -24.12 14.99 -8.23
N TRP A 38 -24.73 15.19 -7.06
CA TRP A 38 -24.57 16.43 -6.31
C TRP A 38 -23.13 16.65 -5.89
N ALA A 39 -22.47 15.64 -5.33
CA ALA A 39 -21.07 15.70 -4.95
C ALA A 39 -20.13 16.03 -6.13
N LYS A 40 -20.48 15.60 -7.35
CA LYS A 40 -19.71 15.89 -8.57
C LYS A 40 -19.98 17.28 -9.15
N ARG A 41 -21.22 17.77 -9.06
CA ARG A 41 -21.67 18.98 -9.77
C ARG A 41 -21.67 20.24 -8.93
N HIS A 42 -21.68 20.11 -7.61
CA HIS A 42 -21.81 21.23 -6.70
C HIS A 42 -20.54 21.38 -5.86
N ALA A 43 -19.81 22.47 -6.08
CA ALA A 43 -18.60 22.79 -5.31
C ALA A 43 -18.88 23.04 -3.83
N ASN A 44 -20.11 23.42 -3.48
CA ASN A 44 -20.57 23.63 -2.11
C ASN A 44 -21.14 22.35 -1.46
N PHE A 45 -20.93 21.18 -2.07
CA PHE A 45 -21.28 19.91 -1.42
C PHE A 45 -20.42 19.73 -0.15
N PRO A 46 -20.99 19.17 0.95
CA PRO A 46 -20.26 18.97 2.19
C PRO A 46 -18.95 18.19 1.98
N ARG A 47 -17.89 18.65 2.64
CA ARG A 47 -16.58 17.99 2.54
C ARG A 47 -16.63 16.63 3.25
N ILE A 48 -16.01 15.64 2.61
CA ILE A 48 -15.87 14.30 3.19
C ILE A 48 -15.06 14.41 4.48
N ALA A 49 -15.58 13.89 5.58
CA ALA A 49 -14.92 13.88 6.87
C ALA A 49 -14.13 12.58 7.10
N LEU A 50 -14.66 11.45 6.63
CA LEU A 50 -14.09 10.13 6.87
C LEU A 50 -14.18 9.25 5.61
N LEU A 51 -13.10 8.53 5.33
CA LEU A 51 -13.03 7.45 4.35
C LEU A 51 -12.76 6.13 5.06
N THR A 52 -13.56 5.11 4.78
CA THR A 52 -13.34 3.74 5.30
C THR A 52 -13.27 2.73 4.15
N GLY A 53 -12.42 1.71 4.28
CA GLY A 53 -12.28 0.61 3.32
C GLY A 53 -11.04 0.73 2.41
N ILE A 54 -10.92 -0.21 1.46
CA ILE A 54 -9.69 -0.41 0.67
C ILE A 54 -9.90 0.02 -0.79
N GLY A 55 -8.94 0.78 -1.33
CA GLY A 55 -8.89 1.18 -2.74
C GLY A 55 -10.10 2.01 -3.20
N ASP A 56 -10.61 1.70 -4.39
CA ASP A 56 -11.72 2.44 -5.02
C ASP A 56 -13.09 2.15 -4.40
N ARG A 57 -13.18 1.15 -3.52
CA ARG A 57 -14.43 0.76 -2.82
C ARG A 57 -14.61 1.48 -1.47
N ARG A 58 -13.87 2.57 -1.25
CA ARG A 58 -13.96 3.34 0.00
C ARG A 58 -15.35 3.95 0.19
N MET A 59 -15.92 3.71 1.36
CA MET A 59 -17.11 4.39 1.83
C MET A 59 -16.76 5.81 2.23
N LYS A 60 -17.63 6.75 1.86
CA LYS A 60 -17.45 8.18 2.08
C LYS A 60 -18.48 8.64 3.09
N TYR A 61 -18.00 9.31 4.13
CA TYR A 61 -18.81 9.87 5.20
C TYR A 61 -18.70 11.39 5.20
N VAL A 62 -19.82 12.06 5.35
CA VAL A 62 -19.94 13.52 5.44
C VAL A 62 -20.66 13.88 6.74
N PRO A 63 -20.43 15.08 7.30
CA PRO A 63 -21.20 15.54 8.45
C PRO A 63 -22.69 15.59 8.12
N ARG A 64 -23.51 14.96 8.96
CA ARG A 64 -24.94 14.78 8.74
C ARG A 64 -25.66 16.12 8.60
N ASP A 65 -25.37 17.07 9.48
CA ASP A 65 -26.06 18.37 9.50
C ASP A 65 -25.73 19.22 8.26
N GLU A 66 -24.45 19.27 7.86
CA GLU A 66 -24.03 19.94 6.63
C GLU A 66 -24.73 19.31 5.41
N PHE A 67 -24.84 17.98 5.39
CA PHE A 67 -25.53 17.25 4.32
C PHE A 67 -27.02 17.56 4.26
N ILE A 68 -27.71 17.60 5.39
CA ILE A 68 -29.14 17.93 5.44
C ILE A 68 -29.37 19.38 4.99
N ALA A 69 -28.60 20.34 5.50
CA ALA A 69 -28.70 21.75 5.10
C ALA A 69 -28.47 21.92 3.59
N PHE A 70 -27.46 21.24 3.04
CA PHE A 70 -27.22 21.23 1.60
C PHE A 70 -28.39 20.60 0.84
N ALA A 71 -28.89 19.44 1.26
CA ALA A 71 -29.95 18.71 0.58
C ALA A 71 -31.25 19.51 0.55
N LEU A 72 -31.66 20.12 1.66
CA LEU A 72 -32.83 21.01 1.72
C LEU A 72 -32.69 22.16 0.74
N THR A 73 -31.50 22.77 0.66
CA THR A 73 -31.22 23.82 -0.31
C THR A 73 -31.37 23.32 -1.75
N GLN A 74 -30.94 22.10 -2.08
CA GLN A 74 -31.08 21.54 -3.43
C GLN A 74 -32.54 21.17 -3.76
N LEU A 75 -33.28 20.62 -2.80
CA LEU A 75 -34.67 20.24 -2.98
C LEU A 75 -35.58 21.46 -3.20
N ASN A 76 -35.27 22.58 -2.56
CA ASN A 76 -36.02 23.82 -2.69
C ASN A 76 -35.68 24.63 -3.95
N LYS A 77 -34.63 24.26 -4.71
CA LYS A 77 -34.31 24.97 -5.95
C LYS A 77 -35.41 24.74 -6.98
N LYS A 78 -35.94 25.84 -7.52
CA LYS A 78 -36.84 25.80 -8.68
C LYS A 78 -36.15 25.02 -9.80
N ARG A 79 -36.78 23.92 -10.22
CA ARG A 79 -36.29 23.11 -11.34
C ARG A 79 -36.21 23.99 -12.57
N THR A 80 -34.99 24.23 -13.06
CA THR A 80 -34.81 24.88 -14.35
C THR A 80 -35.30 23.94 -15.44
N PRO A 81 -35.95 24.47 -16.50
CA PRO A 81 -36.38 23.65 -17.61
C PRO A 81 -35.17 22.91 -18.19
N ALA A 82 -35.37 21.62 -18.50
CA ALA A 82 -34.30 20.78 -19.00
C ALA A 82 -33.70 21.40 -20.27
N ARG A 83 -32.38 21.67 -20.24
CA ARG A 83 -31.67 22.17 -21.41
C ARG A 83 -31.82 21.15 -22.54
N LYS A 84 -32.12 21.62 -23.76
CA LYS A 84 -32.18 20.77 -24.95
C LYS A 84 -30.91 19.91 -25.02
N PRO A 85 -31.03 18.58 -25.20
CA PRO A 85 -29.87 17.70 -25.28
C PRO A 85 -28.99 18.16 -26.45
N ALA A 86 -27.67 18.17 -26.23
CA ALA A 86 -26.72 18.42 -27.31
C ALA A 86 -26.90 17.37 -28.43
N SER A 87 -26.56 17.73 -29.66
CA SER A 87 -26.55 16.78 -30.78
C SER A 87 -25.70 15.57 -30.41
N ARG A 88 -26.27 14.37 -30.55
CA ARG A 88 -25.56 13.13 -30.25
C ARG A 88 -24.40 12.99 -31.24
N ARG A 89 -23.20 12.69 -30.73
CA ARG A 89 -22.06 12.33 -31.57
C ARG A 89 -22.42 11.06 -32.36
N PRO A 90 -22.00 10.93 -33.63
CA PRO A 90 -22.17 9.69 -34.39
C PRO A 90 -21.55 8.52 -33.62
N THR A 91 -22.23 7.38 -33.62
CA THR A 91 -21.79 6.15 -32.94
C THR A 91 -20.41 5.70 -33.44
N THR A 92 -20.14 5.86 -34.73
CA THR A 92 -18.84 5.56 -35.35
C THR A 92 -17.69 6.33 -34.71
N ARG A 93 -17.88 7.63 -34.44
CA ARG A 93 -16.87 8.47 -33.78
C ARG A 93 -16.63 8.03 -32.34
N LEU A 94 -17.69 7.69 -31.60
CA LEU A 94 -17.56 7.18 -30.23
C LEU A 94 -16.77 5.87 -30.19
N ARG A 95 -17.03 4.95 -31.13
CA ARG A 95 -16.30 3.68 -31.24
C ARG A 95 -14.83 3.88 -31.61
N ALA A 96 -14.54 4.79 -32.54
CA ALA A 96 -13.15 5.12 -32.87
C ALA A 96 -12.39 5.70 -31.66
N ASP A 97 -13.01 6.61 -30.91
CA ASP A 97 -12.42 7.18 -29.69
C ASP A 97 -12.17 6.08 -28.62
N GLU A 98 -13.10 5.14 -28.48
CA GLU A 98 -13.00 3.99 -27.56
C GLU A 98 -11.85 3.05 -27.95
N ILE A 99 -11.72 2.70 -29.23
CA ILE A 99 -10.61 1.87 -29.75
C ILE A 99 -9.27 2.57 -29.47
N ALA A 100 -9.13 3.83 -29.87
CA ALA A 100 -7.90 4.59 -29.67
C ALA A 100 -7.54 4.77 -28.17
N HIS A 101 -8.54 4.87 -27.29
CA HIS A 101 -8.31 4.86 -25.85
C HIS A 101 -7.75 3.52 -25.37
N SER A 102 -8.40 2.42 -25.74
CA SER A 102 -8.00 1.06 -25.36
C SER A 102 -6.61 0.70 -25.87
N GLU A 103 -6.28 1.06 -27.11
CA GLU A 103 -4.93 0.87 -27.68
C GLU A 103 -3.85 1.57 -26.86
N ARG A 104 -4.09 2.83 -26.44
CA ARG A 104 -3.17 3.55 -25.56
C ARG A 104 -3.02 2.88 -24.19
N GLN A 105 -4.11 2.35 -23.62
CA GLN A 105 -4.03 1.62 -22.36
C GLN A 105 -3.22 0.32 -22.50
N ILE A 106 -3.45 -0.44 -23.58
CA ILE A 106 -2.70 -1.67 -23.87
C ILE A 106 -1.21 -1.35 -24.02
N ALA A 107 -0.85 -0.36 -24.83
CA ALA A 107 0.55 0.03 -25.02
C ALA A 107 1.22 0.44 -23.69
N ARG A 108 0.52 1.21 -22.86
CA ARG A 108 1.01 1.59 -21.53
C ARG A 108 1.20 0.38 -20.61
N LEU A 109 0.29 -0.59 -20.62
CA LEU A 109 0.38 -1.79 -19.78
C LEU A 109 1.55 -2.68 -20.21
N ILE A 110 1.76 -2.84 -21.52
CA ILE A 110 2.92 -3.58 -22.07
C ILE A 110 4.24 -2.93 -21.62
N GLU A 111 4.33 -1.61 -21.68
CA GLU A 111 5.52 -0.89 -21.19
C GLU A 111 5.76 -1.10 -19.69
N LEU A 112 4.70 -1.05 -18.88
CA LEU A 112 4.78 -1.31 -17.45
C LEU A 112 5.23 -2.74 -17.15
N GLU A 113 4.71 -3.73 -17.88
CA GLU A 113 5.10 -5.13 -17.75
C GLU A 113 6.59 -5.32 -18.07
N ALA A 114 7.09 -4.73 -19.16
CA ALA A 114 8.50 -4.79 -19.53
C ALA A 114 9.42 -4.17 -18.45
N ARG A 115 9.01 -3.03 -17.89
CA ARG A 115 9.75 -2.39 -16.78
C ARG A 115 9.76 -3.28 -15.54
N GLN A 116 8.63 -3.90 -15.19
CA GLN A 116 8.53 -4.81 -14.05
C GLN A 116 9.36 -6.08 -14.24
N ALA A 117 9.34 -6.68 -15.43
CA ALA A 117 10.18 -7.83 -15.76
C ALA A 117 11.67 -7.54 -15.57
N THR A 118 12.12 -6.36 -16.01
CA THR A 118 13.49 -5.88 -15.82
C THR A 118 13.83 -5.69 -14.33
N ALA A 119 12.93 -5.04 -13.56
CA ALA A 119 13.11 -4.86 -12.12
C ALA A 119 13.19 -6.21 -11.36
N LEU A 120 12.34 -7.18 -11.73
CA LEU A 120 12.36 -8.53 -11.15
C LEU A 120 13.65 -9.28 -11.47
N ALA A 121 14.16 -9.17 -12.71
CA ALA A 121 15.44 -9.76 -13.10
C ALA A 121 16.60 -9.21 -12.25
N ASN A 122 16.66 -7.88 -12.08
CA ASN A 122 17.65 -7.21 -11.24
C ASN A 122 17.58 -7.66 -9.77
N THR A 123 16.36 -7.75 -9.24
CA THR A 123 16.11 -8.18 -7.86
C THR A 123 16.57 -9.63 -7.64
N ARG A 124 16.27 -10.52 -8.59
CA ARG A 124 16.73 -11.92 -8.56
C ARG A 124 18.26 -12.02 -8.63
N GLN A 125 18.91 -11.18 -9.42
CA GLN A 125 20.38 -11.13 -9.47
C GLN A 125 20.98 -10.64 -8.14
N ALA A 126 20.43 -9.58 -7.56
CA ALA A 126 20.86 -9.08 -6.25
C ALA A 126 20.70 -10.15 -5.16
N LEU A 127 19.56 -10.85 -5.13
CA LEU A 127 19.31 -11.93 -4.19
C LEU A 127 20.36 -13.06 -4.32
N ARG A 128 20.70 -13.46 -5.55
CA ARG A 128 21.77 -14.46 -5.79
C ARG A 128 23.11 -13.99 -5.22
N LYS A 129 23.51 -12.75 -5.53
CA LYS A 129 24.76 -12.14 -5.01
C LYS A 129 24.80 -12.11 -3.48
N HIS A 130 23.71 -11.71 -2.83
CA HIS A 130 23.62 -11.67 -1.38
C HIS A 130 23.68 -13.07 -0.75
N ARG A 131 23.03 -14.07 -1.34
CA ARG A 131 23.10 -15.47 -0.89
C ARG A 131 24.53 -16.01 -0.98
N GLU A 132 25.24 -15.73 -2.07
CA GLU A 132 26.64 -16.11 -2.20
C GLU A 132 27.53 -15.43 -1.17
N ARG A 133 27.36 -14.12 -0.95
CA ARG A 133 28.09 -13.37 0.07
C ARG A 133 27.86 -13.96 1.46
N LEU A 134 26.61 -14.29 1.80
CA LEU A 134 26.25 -14.93 3.06
C LEU A 134 26.93 -16.30 3.20
N LYS A 135 26.93 -17.12 2.15
CA LYS A 135 27.61 -18.42 2.15
C LYS A 135 29.13 -18.29 2.33
N ARG A 136 29.76 -17.25 1.77
CA ARG A 136 31.19 -16.97 1.98
C ARG A 136 31.46 -16.51 3.40
N ALA A 137 30.67 -15.56 3.92
CA ALA A 137 30.81 -15.07 5.29
C ALA A 137 30.66 -16.19 6.32
N ARG A 138 29.67 -17.08 6.14
CA ARG A 138 29.49 -18.26 7.02
C ARG A 138 30.69 -19.20 7.00
N ARG A 139 31.29 -19.43 5.83
CA ARG A 139 32.50 -20.26 5.71
C ARG A 139 33.71 -19.60 6.38
N GLY A 140 33.87 -18.28 6.22
CA GLY A 140 34.91 -17.52 6.91
C GLY A 140 34.77 -17.61 8.42
N LEU A 141 33.57 -17.34 8.95
CA LEU A 141 33.28 -17.43 10.38
C LEU A 141 33.53 -18.84 10.93
N ALA A 142 33.11 -19.89 10.22
CA ALA A 142 33.38 -21.27 10.65
C ALA A 142 34.89 -21.56 10.73
N ALA A 143 35.66 -21.14 9.73
CA ALA A 143 37.12 -21.31 9.73
C ALA A 143 37.81 -20.52 10.84
N GLU A 144 37.32 -19.32 11.18
CA GLU A 144 37.82 -18.53 12.31
C GLU A 144 37.53 -19.24 13.65
N VAL A 145 36.32 -19.74 13.85
CA VAL A 145 35.95 -20.52 15.05
C VAL A 145 36.83 -21.77 15.18
N ASP A 146 37.03 -22.52 14.10
CA ASP A 146 37.90 -23.71 14.08
C ASP A 146 39.38 -23.37 14.34
N ALA A 147 39.84 -22.17 13.95
CA ALA A 147 41.18 -21.70 14.23
C ALA A 147 41.35 -21.35 15.72
N VAL A 148 40.37 -20.66 16.32
CA VAL A 148 40.36 -20.32 17.75
C VAL A 148 40.38 -21.59 18.61
N HIS A 149 39.52 -22.57 18.33
CA HIS A 149 39.52 -23.84 19.07
C HIS A 149 40.85 -24.61 19.00
N ARG A 150 41.53 -24.56 17.84
CA ARG A 150 42.86 -25.19 17.71
C ARG A 150 43.92 -24.50 18.57
N LEU A 151 43.86 -23.18 18.69
CA LEU A 151 44.77 -22.43 19.57
C LEU A 151 44.51 -22.76 21.03
N GLU A 152 43.24 -22.77 21.46
CA GLU A 152 42.85 -23.13 22.84
C GLU A 152 43.35 -24.53 23.24
N HIS A 153 43.15 -25.55 22.39
CA HIS A 153 43.61 -26.91 22.68
C HIS A 153 45.15 -27.07 22.65
N THR A 154 45.84 -26.27 21.84
CA THR A 154 47.31 -26.27 21.82
C THR A 154 47.88 -25.64 23.10
N GLU A 155 47.25 -24.58 23.60
CA GLU A 155 47.62 -23.94 24.87
C GLU A 155 47.32 -24.84 26.08
N GLU A 156 46.19 -25.54 26.10
CA GLU A 156 45.87 -26.52 27.16
C GLU A 156 46.88 -27.69 27.17
N THR A 157 47.24 -28.21 26.00
CA THR A 157 48.22 -29.30 25.88
C THR A 157 49.62 -28.84 26.33
N SER A 158 50.03 -27.62 25.97
CA SER A 158 51.32 -27.06 26.41
C SER A 158 51.37 -26.74 27.91
N ARG A 159 50.22 -26.56 28.56
CA ARG A 159 50.12 -26.28 30.01
C ARG A 159 50.02 -27.54 30.86
N ALA A 160 49.61 -28.66 30.27
CA ALA A 160 49.45 -29.95 30.94
C ALA A 160 50.77 -30.75 31.09
N ASP A 161 51.90 -30.26 30.57
CA ASP A 161 53.20 -30.96 30.64
C ASP A 161 54.29 -30.25 31.49
N PRO A 162 54.10 -30.09 32.82
CA PRO A 162 55.21 -29.80 33.73
C PRO A 162 55.40 -30.94 34.73
N THR A 163 55.58 -32.19 34.29
CA THR A 163 56.07 -33.25 35.19
C THR A 163 56.83 -34.32 34.42
N ALA A 164 57.97 -33.93 33.83
CA ALA A 164 59.02 -34.89 33.57
C ALA A 164 59.58 -35.36 34.93
N PRO A 165 59.47 -36.66 35.29
CA PRO A 165 60.13 -37.17 36.47
C PRO A 165 61.64 -37.11 36.25
N ALA A 166 62.30 -36.24 37.01
CA ALA A 166 63.74 -36.28 37.20
C ALA A 166 64.04 -37.46 38.12
N ASP A 167 64.25 -38.65 37.56
CA ASP A 167 64.96 -39.72 38.25
C ASP A 167 65.63 -40.66 37.24
N GLY A 168 66.96 -40.72 37.34
CA GLY A 168 67.82 -41.47 36.44
C GLY A 168 69.29 -41.40 36.89
N ASP A 169 69.51 -41.76 38.15
CA ASP A 169 70.54 -42.71 38.59
C ASP A 169 71.86 -42.75 37.78
N VAL A 170 72.93 -42.16 38.34
CA VAL A 170 74.31 -42.47 37.93
C VAL A 170 75.10 -42.82 39.18
N ALA A 171 75.38 -44.13 39.27
CA ALA A 171 76.24 -44.78 40.22
C ALA A 171 77.67 -44.20 40.25
N GLY A 172 78.27 -44.21 41.43
CA GLY A 172 79.69 -43.92 41.68
C GLY A 172 80.00 -43.83 43.17
#